data_AF-C7LP12-F1
#
_entry.id   AF-C7LP12-F1
#
_cell.length_a   1.000
_cell.length_b   1.000
_cell.length_c   1.000
_cell.angle_alpha   90.00
_cell.angle_beta   90.00
_cell.angle_gamma   90.00
#
_symmetry.space_group_name_H-M   'P 1'
#
loop_
_entity.id
_entity.type
_entity.pdbx_description
1 polymer ?
#
loop_
_entity_poly.entity_id
_entity_poly.type
_entity_poly.pdbx_seq_one_letter_code
_entity_poly.pdbx_strand_id
1 'polypeptide(L)'
;MDRIRSKRGFTHEELLCNYDLQDILSVNLQRAVQLSVDIALHMLSDLSRTLPDTMEEAFIALCEHGVISEPTANALRSSVGLRNVAVHDYVSVNWQIVKDVVAGHVEVFVDYMREVEGWLGRSGEMGKSYESDTISIVLI
;
A
#
# COMPACT_ATOMS: atom_id res chain seq x y z
N MET A 1 -10.72 15.20 -14.51
CA MET A 1 -10.59 13.98 -13.68
C MET A 1 -10.60 12.70 -14.54
N ASP A 2 -10.21 12.76 -15.83
CA ASP A 2 -10.17 11.60 -16.74
C ASP A 2 -8.77 11.03 -17.04
N ARG A 3 -7.70 11.55 -16.41
CA ARG A 3 -6.32 11.16 -16.76
C ARG A 3 -5.86 9.81 -16.18
N ILE A 4 -6.55 9.28 -15.17
CA ILE A 4 -6.02 8.17 -14.34
C ILE A 4 -6.51 6.80 -14.81
N ARG A 5 -7.71 6.69 -15.38
CA ARG A 5 -8.28 5.39 -15.79
C ARG A 5 -7.81 4.88 -17.16
N SER A 6 -7.27 5.74 -18.03
CA SER A 6 -6.81 5.33 -19.38
C SER A 6 -5.39 4.76 -19.41
N LYS A 7 -4.80 4.54 -18.23
CA LYS A 7 -3.37 4.36 -18.05
C LYS A 7 -3.07 2.98 -17.45
N ARG A 8 -3.50 1.92 -18.14
CA ARG A 8 -3.02 0.54 -17.90
C ARG A 8 -2.38 0.04 -19.19
N GLY A 9 -1.19 -0.55 -19.11
CA GLY A 9 -0.51 -1.17 -20.25
C GLY A 9 0.55 -0.32 -20.96
N PHE A 10 1.35 0.48 -20.24
CA PHE A 10 2.51 1.17 -20.83
C PHE A 10 3.77 0.32 -20.80
N THR A 11 4.59 0.50 -21.82
CA THR A 11 5.93 -0.07 -21.92
C THR A 11 6.88 0.62 -20.93
N HIS A 12 8.03 0.01 -20.70
CA HIS A 12 9.05 0.59 -19.81
C HIS A 12 9.63 1.89 -20.39
N GLU A 13 9.82 1.93 -21.70
CA GLU A 13 10.31 3.10 -22.43
C GLU A 13 9.32 4.28 -22.35
N GLU A 14 8.01 4.02 -22.45
CA GLU A 14 7.00 5.05 -22.24
C GLU A 14 6.99 5.61 -20.82
N LEU A 15 7.27 4.79 -19.80
CA LEU A 15 7.36 5.26 -18.42
C LEU A 15 8.59 6.16 -18.21
N LEU A 16 9.76 5.78 -18.75
CA LEU A 16 10.99 6.56 -18.60
C LEU A 16 10.90 7.94 -19.25
N CYS A 17 10.21 8.04 -20.38
CA CYS A 17 10.12 9.28 -21.16
C CYS A 17 8.90 10.15 -20.78
N ASN A 18 8.09 9.74 -19.81
CA ASN A 18 6.83 10.41 -19.47
C ASN A 18 6.76 10.76 -17.99
N TYR A 19 7.18 11.97 -17.65
CA TYR A 19 7.14 12.49 -16.28
C TYR A 19 5.72 12.53 -15.70
N ASP A 20 4.68 12.78 -16.51
CA ASP A 20 3.29 12.69 -16.03
C ASP A 20 2.91 11.27 -15.58
N LEU A 21 3.46 10.22 -16.22
CA LEU A 21 3.24 8.84 -15.80
C LEU A 21 3.96 8.54 -14.49
N GLN A 22 5.21 8.98 -14.38
CA GLN A 22 6.02 8.86 -13.16
C GLN A 22 5.34 9.52 -11.96
N ASP A 23 4.83 10.76 -12.13
CA ASP A 23 4.10 11.51 -11.12
C ASP A 23 2.83 10.81 -10.65
N ILE A 24 2.03 10.29 -11.59
CA ILE A 24 0.81 9.56 -11.25
C ILE A 24 1.14 8.30 -10.43
N LEU A 25 2.17 7.55 -10.83
CA LEU A 25 2.58 6.35 -10.11
C LEU A 25 3.11 6.67 -8.71
N SER A 26 3.96 7.68 -8.57
CA SER A 26 4.52 8.09 -7.27
C SER A 26 3.42 8.53 -6.31
N VAL A 27 2.49 9.36 -6.77
CA VAL A 27 1.34 9.83 -5.96
C VAL A 27 0.42 8.67 -5.57
N ASN A 28 0.14 7.75 -6.48
CA ASN A 28 -0.73 6.61 -6.19
C ASN A 28 -0.06 5.62 -5.22
N LEU A 29 1.24 5.34 -5.38
CA LEU A 29 1.99 4.52 -4.44
C LEU A 29 2.00 5.15 -3.04
N GLN A 30 2.26 6.47 -2.95
CA GLN A 30 2.19 7.18 -1.69
C GLN A 30 0.82 7.07 -1.03
N ARG A 31 -0.27 7.22 -1.80
CA ARG A 31 -1.63 7.11 -1.30
C ARG A 31 -1.93 5.70 -0.78
N ALA A 32 -1.57 4.67 -1.54
CA ALA A 32 -1.80 3.28 -1.16
C ALA A 32 -1.07 2.94 0.15
N VAL A 33 0.22 3.30 0.25
CA VAL A 33 1.01 3.09 1.48
C VAL A 33 0.39 3.82 2.67
N GLN A 34 0.01 5.09 2.52
CA GLN A 34 -0.54 5.87 3.62
C GLN A 34 -1.85 5.25 4.14
N LEU A 35 -2.74 4.84 3.25
CA LEU A 35 -4.00 4.21 3.65
C LEU A 35 -3.78 2.88 4.37
N SER A 36 -2.83 2.05 3.90
CA SER A 36 -2.47 0.81 4.58
C SER A 36 -1.93 1.07 5.99
N VAL A 37 -1.12 2.13 6.17
CA VAL A 37 -0.65 2.53 7.50
C VAL A 37 -1.81 3.01 8.38
N ASP A 38 -2.71 3.83 7.85
CA ASP A 38 -3.84 4.37 8.61
C ASP A 38 -4.77 3.24 9.10
N ILE A 39 -5.03 2.23 8.26
CA ILE A 39 -5.77 1.02 8.65
C ILE A 39 -5.02 0.27 9.75
N ALA A 40 -3.71 0.06 9.59
CA ALA A 40 -2.91 -0.63 10.58
C ALA A 40 -2.95 0.06 11.94
N LEU A 41 -2.75 1.38 11.98
CA LEU A 41 -2.81 2.16 13.20
C LEU A 41 -4.21 2.15 13.82
N HIS A 42 -5.26 2.21 13.00
CA HIS A 42 -6.63 2.13 13.49
C HIS A 42 -6.89 0.78 14.18
N MET A 43 -6.49 -0.33 13.57
CA MET A 43 -6.61 -1.66 14.18
C MET A 43 -5.77 -1.78 15.46
N LEU A 44 -4.53 -1.29 15.43
CA LEU A 44 -3.62 -1.32 16.59
C LEU A 44 -4.11 -0.47 17.75
N SER A 45 -4.93 0.55 17.51
CA SER A 45 -5.53 1.36 18.57
C SER A 45 -6.48 0.57 19.47
N ASP A 46 -7.11 -0.47 18.92
CA ASP A 46 -7.98 -1.39 19.66
C ASP A 46 -7.20 -2.63 20.16
N LEU A 47 -6.15 -3.07 19.43
CA LEU A 47 -5.41 -4.31 19.70
C LEU A 47 -4.21 -4.18 20.64
N SER A 48 -3.61 -2.99 20.72
CA SER A 48 -2.33 -2.76 21.39
C SER A 48 -2.42 -1.64 22.42
N ARG A 49 -1.60 -1.71 23.46
CA ARG A 49 -1.47 -0.62 24.45
C ARG A 49 -0.51 0.47 24.02
N THR A 50 0.36 0.19 23.05
CA THR A 50 1.42 1.06 22.57
C THR A 50 1.37 1.07 21.06
N LEU A 51 1.18 2.25 20.48
CA LEU A 51 1.22 2.43 19.04
C LEU A 51 2.69 2.46 18.56
N PRO A 52 2.95 1.96 17.34
CA PRO A 52 4.27 1.98 16.71
C PRO A 52 4.72 3.41 16.41
N ASP A 53 6.04 3.64 16.41
CA ASP A 53 6.64 4.95 16.13
C ASP A 53 6.88 5.17 14.64
N THR A 54 6.94 4.08 13.86
CA THR A 54 7.16 4.13 12.40
C THR A 54 6.09 3.39 11.60
N MET A 55 5.95 3.79 10.33
CA MET A 55 5.05 3.12 9.37
C MET A 55 5.40 1.63 9.19
N GLU A 56 6.69 1.29 9.20
CA GLU A 56 7.13 -0.09 9.06
C GLU A 56 6.77 -0.94 10.28
N GLU A 57 6.96 -0.38 11.48
CA GLU A 57 6.61 -1.03 12.74
C GLU A 57 5.11 -1.31 12.84
N ALA A 58 4.25 -0.49 12.23
CA ALA A 58 2.82 -0.76 12.19
C ALA A 58 2.48 -2.08 11.48
N PHE A 59 3.17 -2.40 10.39
CA PHE A 59 2.97 -3.68 9.71
C PHE A 59 3.56 -4.85 10.47
N ILE A 60 4.68 -4.66 11.17
CA ILE A 60 5.25 -5.68 12.05
C ILE A 60 4.28 -6.01 13.19
N ALA A 61 3.75 -4.98 13.85
CA ALA A 61 2.80 -5.16 14.95
C ALA A 61 1.52 -5.89 14.50
N LEU A 62 0.97 -5.56 13.32
CA LEU A 62 -0.16 -6.31 12.77
C LEU A 62 0.17 -7.80 12.54
N CYS A 63 1.38 -8.10 12.06
CA CYS A 63 1.84 -9.48 11.88
C CYS A 63 1.96 -10.22 13.22
N GLU A 64 2.48 -9.56 14.26
CA GLU A 64 2.60 -10.12 15.61
C GLU A 64 1.23 -10.44 16.24
N HIS A 65 0.21 -9.64 15.91
CA HIS A 65 -1.18 -9.90 16.29
C HIS A 65 -1.90 -10.93 15.40
N GLY A 66 -1.20 -11.50 14.40
CA GLY A 66 -1.75 -12.48 13.46
C GLY A 66 -2.81 -11.91 12.53
N VAL A 67 -2.85 -10.59 12.35
CA VAL A 67 -3.77 -9.91 11.42
C VAL A 67 -3.36 -10.15 9.99
N ILE A 68 -2.06 -10.03 9.72
CA ILE A 68 -1.45 -10.22 8.40
C ILE A 68 -0.33 -11.24 8.48
N SER A 69 0.03 -11.82 7.34
CA SER A 69 1.13 -12.77 7.23
C SER A 69 2.48 -12.05 7.17
N GLU A 70 3.55 -12.74 7.57
CA GLU A 70 4.92 -12.23 7.49
C GLU A 70 5.33 -11.82 6.06
N PRO A 71 4.99 -12.58 4.99
CA PRO A 71 5.22 -12.14 3.62
C PRO A 71 4.54 -10.80 3.29
N THR A 72 3.27 -10.65 3.67
CA THR A 72 2.50 -9.40 3.45
C THR A 72 3.13 -8.23 4.21
N ALA A 73 3.50 -8.43 5.48
CA ALA A 73 4.14 -7.40 6.29
C ALA A 73 5.48 -6.93 5.68
N ASN A 74 6.33 -7.87 5.25
CA ASN A 74 7.63 -7.54 4.63
C ASN A 74 7.48 -6.82 3.29
N ALA A 75 6.49 -7.20 2.48
CA ALA A 75 6.20 -6.54 1.22
C ALA A 75 5.64 -5.12 1.43
N LEU A 76 4.77 -4.90 2.42
CA LEU A 76 4.27 -3.56 2.77
C LEU A 76 5.37 -2.64 3.30
N ARG A 77 6.30 -3.17 4.12
CA ARG A 77 7.50 -2.42 4.55
C ARG A 77 8.35 -1.98 3.36
N SER A 78 8.53 -2.87 2.39
CA SER A 78 9.25 -2.55 1.15
C SER A 78 8.53 -1.44 0.35
N SER A 79 7.19 -1.41 0.35
CA SER A 79 6.40 -0.32 -0.25
C SER A 79 6.65 1.03 0.43
N VAL A 80 6.82 1.05 1.77
CA VAL A 80 7.17 2.28 2.53
C VAL A 80 8.54 2.80 2.09
N GLY A 81 9.54 1.90 1.98
CA GLY A 81 10.87 2.25 1.48
C GLY A 81 10.82 2.82 0.07
N LEU A 82 10.06 2.19 -0.84
CA LEU A 82 9.95 2.66 -2.21
C LEU A 82 9.27 4.02 -2.31
N ARG A 83 8.20 4.27 -1.55
CA ARG A 83 7.55 5.59 -1.46
C ARG A 83 8.59 6.67 -1.19
N ASN A 84 9.50 6.44 -0.24
CA ASN A 84 10.50 7.43 0.14
C ASN A 84 11.48 7.71 -1.02
N VAL A 85 11.91 6.68 -1.73
CA VAL A 85 12.79 6.83 -2.91
C VAL A 85 12.07 7.56 -4.06
N ALA A 86 10.84 7.17 -4.36
CA ALA A 86 10.03 7.75 -5.45
C ALA A 86 9.66 9.22 -5.21
N VAL A 87 9.65 9.70 -3.95
CA VAL A 87 9.37 11.09 -3.61
C VAL A 87 10.64 11.94 -3.56
N HIS A 88 11.73 11.41 -3.02
CA HIS A 88 12.94 12.22 -2.73
C HIS A 88 13.97 12.21 -3.86
N ASP A 89 14.06 11.15 -4.64
CA ASP A 89 15.22 10.88 -5.51
C ASP A 89 14.83 10.74 -7.00
N TYR A 90 13.84 11.53 -7.45
CA TYR A 90 13.23 11.46 -8.80
C TYR A 90 14.20 11.28 -9.98
N VAL A 91 15.40 11.85 -9.87
CA VAL A 91 16.44 11.85 -10.91
C VAL A 91 17.31 10.57 -10.88
N SER A 92 17.44 9.94 -9.71
CA SER A 92 18.22 8.71 -9.48
C SER A 92 17.35 7.46 -9.30
N VAL A 93 16.02 7.63 -9.23
CA VAL A 93 15.05 6.53 -9.14
C VAL A 93 15.21 5.60 -10.35
N ASN A 94 15.50 4.34 -10.07
CA ASN A 94 15.45 3.29 -11.07
C ASN A 94 13.97 2.96 -11.36
N TRP A 95 13.39 3.63 -12.36
CA TRP A 95 12.00 3.44 -12.76
C TRP A 95 11.69 2.03 -13.29
N GLN A 96 12.69 1.20 -13.60
CA GLN A 96 12.49 -0.23 -13.86
C GLN A 96 12.04 -0.93 -12.56
N ILE A 97 12.72 -0.66 -11.44
CA ILE A 97 12.34 -1.15 -10.12
C ILE A 97 10.96 -0.61 -9.75
N VAL A 98 10.69 0.68 -9.95
CA VAL A 98 9.35 1.25 -9.66
C VAL A 98 8.27 0.59 -10.52
N LYS A 99 8.52 0.31 -11.80
CA LYS A 99 7.55 -0.36 -12.67
C LYS A 99 7.28 -1.79 -12.22
N ASP A 100 8.33 -2.56 -11.97
CA ASP A 100 8.22 -3.96 -11.57
C ASP A 100 7.58 -4.07 -10.17
N VAL A 101 7.93 -3.13 -9.28
CA VAL A 101 7.28 -2.98 -7.98
C VAL A 101 5.83 -2.59 -8.15
N VAL A 102 5.48 -1.55 -8.90
CA VAL A 102 4.07 -1.14 -9.05
C VAL A 102 3.24 -2.29 -9.63
N ALA A 103 3.76 -3.04 -10.60
CA ALA A 103 3.08 -4.20 -11.16
C ALA A 103 2.89 -5.35 -10.13
N GLY A 104 3.91 -5.63 -9.30
CA GLY A 104 3.84 -6.68 -8.27
C GLY A 104 3.22 -6.26 -6.93
N HIS A 105 3.21 -4.97 -6.60
CA HIS A 105 2.76 -4.45 -5.30
C HIS A 105 1.27 -4.10 -5.28
N VAL A 106 0.60 -3.93 -6.42
CA VAL A 106 -0.88 -3.87 -6.38
C VAL A 106 -1.43 -5.14 -5.71
N GLU A 107 -0.81 -6.30 -5.97
CA GLU A 107 -1.21 -7.55 -5.32
C GLU A 107 -0.95 -7.54 -3.81
N VAL A 108 0.14 -6.93 -3.31
CA VAL A 108 0.36 -6.85 -1.85
C VAL A 108 -0.75 -6.06 -1.15
N PHE A 109 -1.25 -4.97 -1.74
CA PHE A 109 -2.33 -4.20 -1.13
C PHE A 109 -3.66 -4.98 -1.15
N VAL A 110 -3.88 -5.80 -2.18
CA VAL A 110 -5.04 -6.70 -2.26
C VAL A 110 -4.95 -7.82 -1.23
N ASP A 111 -3.79 -8.45 -1.08
CA ASP A 111 -3.56 -9.50 -0.11
C ASP A 111 -3.66 -8.97 1.33
N TYR A 112 -3.11 -7.78 1.58
CA TYR A 112 -3.28 -7.07 2.84
C TYR A 112 -4.75 -6.88 3.21
N MET A 113 -5.57 -6.34 2.30
CA MET A 113 -7.00 -6.15 2.55
C MET A 113 -7.72 -7.47 2.79
N ARG A 114 -7.42 -8.51 2.02
CA ARG A 114 -8.00 -9.84 2.20
C ARG A 114 -7.68 -10.43 3.58
N GLU A 115 -6.43 -10.28 4.03
CA GLU A 115 -6.00 -10.77 5.34
C GLU A 115 -6.69 -10.01 6.48
N VAL A 116 -6.77 -8.67 6.38
CA VAL A 116 -7.46 -7.81 7.34
C VAL A 116 -8.95 -8.16 7.43
N GLU A 117 -9.65 -8.27 6.30
CA GLU A 117 -11.07 -8.65 6.25
C GLU A 117 -11.28 -10.05 6.84
N GLY A 118 -10.42 -11.00 6.47
CA GLY A 118 -10.45 -12.35 7.00
C GLY A 118 -10.25 -12.38 8.52
N TRP A 119 -9.36 -11.55 9.04
CA TRP A 119 -9.13 -11.41 10.48
C TRP A 119 -10.37 -10.82 11.18
N LEU A 120 -10.91 -9.69 10.70
CA LEU A 120 -12.11 -9.05 11.25
C LEU A 120 -13.32 -10.01 11.28
N GLY A 121 -13.46 -10.82 10.23
CA GLY A 121 -14.49 -11.86 10.13
C GLY A 121 -14.39 -12.93 11.22
N ARG A 122 -13.16 -13.31 11.61
CA ARG A 122 -12.91 -14.29 12.68
C ARG A 122 -13.01 -13.70 14.08
N SER A 123 -12.67 -12.43 14.24
CA SER A 123 -12.68 -11.72 15.53
C SER A 123 -14.10 -11.33 16.00
N GLY A 124 -15.12 -11.45 15.13
CA GLY A 124 -16.51 -11.06 15.44
C GLY A 124 -16.74 -9.55 15.38
N GLU A 125 -15.81 -8.77 14.84
CA GLU A 125 -15.83 -7.30 14.81
C GLU A 125 -16.51 -6.70 13.57
N MET A 126 -17.40 -7.44 12.90
CA MET A 126 -18.19 -7.01 11.71
C MET A 126 -19.25 -5.92 12.00
N GLY A 127 -19.08 -5.13 13.06
CA GLY A 127 -19.94 -4.00 13.41
C GLY A 127 -19.39 -2.62 13.01
N LYS A 128 -18.11 -2.51 12.61
CA LYS A 128 -17.51 -1.27 12.10
C LYS A 128 -17.42 -1.36 10.58
N SER A 129 -18.18 -0.51 9.87
CA SER A 129 -18.29 -0.53 8.41
C SER A 129 -16.96 -0.10 7.77
N TYR A 130 -16.19 -1.06 7.27
CA TYR A 130 -15.05 -0.84 6.36
C TYR A 130 -15.48 -0.97 4.88
N GLU A 131 -16.79 -1.02 4.63
CA GLU A 131 -17.34 -1.37 3.32
C GLU A 131 -17.40 -0.15 2.41
N SER A 132 -16.74 -0.29 1.26
CA SER A 132 -16.97 0.40 -0.03
C SER A 132 -15.89 1.39 -0.47
N ASP A 133 -15.42 2.29 0.40
CA ASP A 133 -14.47 3.33 -0.03
C ASP A 133 -13.02 2.81 -0.14
N THR A 134 -12.59 1.94 0.78
CA THR A 134 -11.20 1.46 0.87
C THR A 134 -10.78 0.60 -0.33
N ILE A 135 -11.66 -0.31 -0.77
CA ILE A 135 -11.40 -1.18 -1.94
C ILE A 135 -11.42 -0.38 -3.25
N SER A 136 -12.27 0.63 -3.35
CA SER A 136 -12.35 1.51 -4.53
C SER A 136 -11.12 2.41 -4.69
N ILE A 137 -10.41 2.71 -3.59
CA ILE A 137 -9.27 3.64 -3.57
C ILE A 137 -7.94 2.95 -3.93
N VAL A 138 -7.77 1.66 -3.64
CA VAL A 138 -6.56 0.89 -4.00
C VAL A 138 -6.47 0.59 -5.50
N LEU A 139 -7.60 0.63 -6.22
CA LEU A 139 -7.71 0.28 -7.64
C LEU A 139 -7.53 1.45 -8.62
N ILE A 140 -7.19 2.66 -8.15
CA ILE A 140 -7.04 3.88 -8.99
C ILE A 140 -5.61 4.03 -9.52
#